data_AF-H8MVR0-F1
#
_entry.id   AF-H8MVR0-F1
#
_cell.length_a   1.000
_cell.length_b   1.000
_cell.length_c   1.000
_cell.angle_alpha   90.00
_cell.angle_beta   90.00
_cell.angle_gamma   90.00
#
_symmetry.space_group_name_H-M   'P 1'
#
loop_
_entity.id
_entity.type
_entity.pdbx_description
1 polymer ?
#
loop_
_entity_poly.entity_id
_entity_poly.type
_entity_poly.pdbx_seq_one_letter_code
_entity_poly.pdbx_strand_id
1 'polypeptide(L)'
;MPTIVAKKAGTCTAAGCGGRILKGEFVEYSAATGTRHLVCASAEQGRRPNLRAGRCQCGAQVAPREGSLVLKESPCDGCFVKRWLVLCQRCR
;
A
#
# COMPACT_ATOMS: atom_id res chain seq x y z
N MET A 1 10.45 -4.01 14.70
CA MET A 1 9.07 -3.72 15.15
C MET A 1 8.48 -5.00 15.76
N PRO A 2 7.32 -5.04 16.44
CA PRO A 2 6.80 -6.30 16.95
C PRO A 2 6.38 -7.25 15.81
N THR A 3 6.72 -8.52 15.97
CA THR A 3 6.17 -9.61 15.14
C THR A 3 4.81 -10.02 15.69
N ILE A 4 3.80 -10.09 14.82
CA ILE A 4 2.44 -10.50 15.17
C ILE A 4 1.94 -11.56 14.19
N VAL A 5 0.87 -12.26 14.56
CA VAL A 5 0.16 -13.17 13.66
C VAL A 5 -1.00 -12.41 12.99
N ALA A 6 -1.06 -12.47 11.66
CA ALA A 6 -2.10 -11.80 10.89
C ALA A 6 -3.48 -12.42 11.17
N LYS A 7 -4.36 -11.67 11.85
CA LYS A 7 -5.74 -12.13 12.13
C LYS A 7 -6.63 -12.20 10.89
N LYS A 8 -6.28 -11.47 9.82
CA LYS A 8 -7.00 -11.40 8.55
C LYS A 8 -6.04 -11.33 7.38
N ALA A 9 -6.52 -11.73 6.20
CA ALA A 9 -5.76 -11.54 4.98
C ALA A 9 -5.51 -10.04 4.73
N GLY A 10 -4.30 -9.72 4.29
CA GLY A 10 -3.83 -8.35 4.08
C GLY A 10 -2.90 -8.26 2.88
N THR A 11 -2.18 -7.15 2.81
CA THR A 11 -1.22 -6.88 1.73
C THR A 11 0.06 -6.36 2.36
N CYS A 12 1.18 -6.97 1.96
CA CYS A 12 2.50 -6.53 2.39
C CYS A 12 2.77 -5.12 1.87
N THR A 13 3.14 -4.22 2.78
CA THR A 13 3.41 -2.81 2.47
C THR A 13 4.88 -2.53 2.17
N ALA A 14 5.71 -3.56 2.05
CA ALA A 14 7.12 -3.40 1.67
C ALA A 14 7.27 -3.07 0.19
N ALA A 15 8.29 -2.25 -0.13
CA ALA A 15 8.63 -1.89 -1.51
C ALA A 15 8.96 -3.14 -2.33
N GLY A 16 8.38 -3.23 -3.53
CA GLY A 16 8.60 -4.35 -4.45
C GLY A 16 7.87 -5.65 -4.11
N CYS A 17 7.27 -5.78 -2.91
CA CYS A 17 6.52 -6.98 -2.55
C CYS A 17 5.06 -6.87 -3.02
N GLY A 18 4.26 -6.00 -2.39
CA GLY A 18 2.82 -5.90 -2.65
C GLY A 18 2.04 -7.22 -2.52
N GLY A 19 2.68 -8.26 -1.98
CA GLY A 19 2.18 -9.62 -1.94
C GLY A 19 1.02 -9.76 -0.96
N ARG A 20 0.24 -10.83 -1.13
CA ARG A 20 -0.85 -11.15 -0.21
C ARG A 20 -0.26 -11.69 1.09
N ILE A 21 -0.73 -11.14 2.21
CA ILE A 21 -0.52 -11.71 3.54
C ILE A 21 -1.74 -12.58 3.84
N LEU A 22 -1.53 -13.81 4.25
CA LEU A 22 -2.59 -14.75 4.60
C LEU A 22 -2.96 -14.63 6.08
N LYS A 23 -4.18 -15.06 6.41
CA LYS A 23 -4.56 -15.22 7.82
C LYS A 23 -3.69 -16.32 8.46
N GLY A 24 -3.16 -16.05 9.64
CA GLY A 24 -2.26 -16.96 10.35
C GLY A 24 -0.78 -16.78 10.00
N GLU A 25 -0.45 -15.93 9.03
CA GLU A 25 0.93 -15.66 8.66
C GLU A 25 1.62 -14.75 9.69
N PHE A 26 2.89 -15.03 10.00
CA PHE A 26 3.71 -14.17 10.84
C PHE A 26 4.17 -12.96 10.05
N VAL A 27 3.94 -11.79 10.63
CA VAL A 27 4.15 -10.51 9.97
C VAL A 27 4.73 -9.49 10.93
N GLU A 28 5.46 -8.54 10.39
CA GLU A 28 5.87 -7.36 11.12
C GLU A 28 4.80 -6.26 10.94
N TYR A 29 4.44 -5.57 12.03
CA TYR A 29 3.46 -4.48 11.96
C TYR A 29 3.96 -3.20 12.63
N SER A 30 3.74 -2.07 11.95
CA SER A 30 3.76 -0.76 12.59
C SER A 30 2.60 0.11 12.14
N ALA A 31 2.22 1.06 13.00
CA ALA A 31 1.20 2.05 12.66
C ALA A 31 1.64 2.98 11.51
N ALA A 32 2.94 3.28 11.41
CA ALA A 32 3.48 4.17 10.39
C ALA A 32 3.54 3.49 9.01
N THR A 33 3.98 2.23 8.96
CA THR A 33 4.31 1.55 7.70
C THR A 33 3.32 0.45 7.31
N GLY A 34 2.47 -0.01 8.22
CA GLY A 34 1.52 -1.10 8.00
C GLY A 34 2.11 -2.49 8.22
N THR A 35 1.48 -3.49 7.62
CA THR A 35 1.83 -4.91 7.78
C THR A 35 2.78 -5.39 6.70
N ARG A 36 3.83 -6.14 7.06
CA ARG A 36 4.86 -6.65 6.16
C ARG A 36 5.16 -8.13 6.44
N HIS A 37 5.54 -8.86 5.41
CA HIS A 37 6.16 -10.18 5.60
C HIS A 37 7.43 -10.05 6.44
N LEU A 38 7.78 -11.08 7.21
CA LEU A 38 9.03 -11.09 7.99
C LEU A 38 10.27 -10.89 7.10
N VAL A 39 10.30 -11.53 5.93
CA VAL A 39 11.38 -11.37 4.94
C VAL A 39 11.44 -9.96 4.34
N CYS A 40 10.37 -9.16 4.50
CA CYS A 40 10.26 -7.80 4.00
C CYS A 40 10.39 -6.74 5.10
N ALA A 41 10.70 -7.12 6.35
CA ALA A 41 10.77 -6.21 7.49
C ALA A 41 11.77 -5.06 7.24
N SER A 42 12.96 -5.39 6.73
CA SER A 42 14.05 -4.45 6.44
C SER A 42 13.85 -3.62 5.16
N ALA A 43 12.85 -3.94 4.34
CA ALA A 43 12.61 -3.20 3.11
C ALA A 43 11.98 -1.82 3.40
N GLU A 44 12.28 -0.85 2.53
CA GLU A 44 11.63 0.47 2.59
C GLU A 44 10.11 0.32 2.45
N GLN A 45 9.37 1.33 2.94
CA GLN A 45 7.94 1.34 2.75
C GLN A 45 7.62 1.45 1.25
N GLY A 46 6.95 0.42 0.74
CA GLY A 46 6.46 0.38 -0.61
C GLY A 46 5.23 1.22 -0.79
N ARG A 47 5.02 1.65 -2.04
CA ARG A 47 3.72 2.17 -2.44
C ARG A 47 2.70 1.03 -2.40
N ARG A 48 1.49 1.31 -1.94
CA ARG A 48 0.45 0.28 -1.88
C ARG A 48 0.16 -0.20 -3.31
N PRO A 49 0.12 -1.51 -3.59
CA PRO A 49 -0.28 -1.99 -4.90
C PRO A 49 -1.73 -1.58 -5.15
N ASN A 50 -2.02 -1.19 -6.39
CA ASN A 50 -3.35 -0.78 -6.79
C ASN A 50 -4.28 -1.99 -6.87
N LEU A 51 -4.95 -2.40 -5.77
CA LEU A 51 -5.73 -3.65 -5.76
C LEU A 51 -7.01 -3.62 -6.62
N ARG A 52 -7.38 -2.46 -7.18
CA ARG A 52 -8.56 -2.27 -8.04
C ARG A 52 -8.17 -1.48 -9.27
N ALA A 53 -8.91 -1.59 -10.36
CA ALA A 53 -8.68 -0.71 -11.50
C ALA A 53 -8.92 0.74 -11.06
N GLY A 54 -8.05 1.66 -11.49
CA GLY A 54 -8.14 3.06 -11.11
C GLY A 54 -7.55 3.97 -12.16
N ARG A 55 -7.89 5.26 -12.11
CA ARG A 55 -7.41 6.24 -13.07
C ARG A 55 -6.23 7.01 -12.47
N CYS A 56 -5.12 7.03 -13.19
CA CYS A 56 -3.99 7.89 -12.86
C CYS A 56 -4.39 9.37 -13.05
N GLN A 57 -3.69 10.27 -12.37
CA GLN A 57 -3.87 11.72 -12.57
C GLN A 57 -3.59 12.17 -14.01
N CYS A 58 -2.74 11.45 -14.75
CA CYS A 58 -2.50 11.70 -16.17
C CYS A 58 -3.63 11.17 -17.09
N GLY A 59 -4.72 10.65 -16.53
CA GLY A 59 -5.86 10.11 -17.28
C GLY A 59 -5.75 8.62 -17.65
N ALA A 60 -4.56 8.01 -17.51
CA ALA A 60 -4.34 6.61 -17.83
C ALA A 60 -5.17 5.67 -16.95
N GLN A 61 -5.80 4.66 -17.56
CA GLN A 61 -6.41 3.54 -16.85
C GLN A 61 -5.28 2.63 -16.32
N VAL A 62 -5.29 2.34 -15.03
CA VAL A 62 -4.32 1.46 -14.39
C VAL A 62 -5.06 0.21 -13.93
N ALA A 63 -4.64 -0.94 -14.44
CA ALA A 63 -5.24 -2.22 -14.09
C ALA A 63 -5.00 -2.55 -12.60
N PRO A 64 -5.79 -3.47 -12.01
CA PRO A 64 -5.46 -4.02 -10.71
C PRO A 64 -4.04 -4.60 -10.72
N ARG A 65 -3.30 -4.32 -9.66
CA ARG A 65 -1.88 -4.67 -9.42
C ARG A 65 -0.88 -3.97 -10.33
N GLU A 66 -1.32 -3.12 -11.25
CA GLU A 66 -0.43 -2.23 -12.00
C GLU A 66 -0.29 -0.87 -11.32
N GLY A 67 0.83 -0.20 -11.61
CA GLY A 67 1.10 1.11 -11.03
C GLY A 67 1.25 1.06 -9.50
N SER A 68 0.92 2.16 -8.85
CA SER A 68 1.10 2.31 -7.40
C SER A 68 0.09 3.26 -6.79
N LEU A 69 -0.27 3.04 -5.52
CA LEU A 69 -1.08 3.97 -4.74
C LEU A 69 -0.18 4.82 -3.86
N VAL A 70 -0.32 6.14 -3.95
CA VAL A 70 0.29 7.09 -3.02
C VAL A 70 -0.79 7.72 -2.15
N LEU A 71 -0.52 7.89 -0.86
CA LEU A 71 -1.42 8.61 0.03
C LEU A 71 -1.19 10.11 -0.17
N LYS A 72 -2.20 10.83 -0.64
CA LYS A 72 -2.17 12.29 -0.69
C LYS A 72 -3.13 12.83 0.35
N GLU A 73 -2.61 13.72 1.18
CA GLU A 73 -3.42 14.53 2.07
C GLU A 73 -3.81 15.82 1.34
N SER A 74 -5.06 16.25 1.45
CA SER A 74 -5.52 17.48 0.82
C SER A 74 -6.49 18.21 1.76
N PRO A 75 -6.37 19.54 1.88
CA PRO A 75 -7.30 20.33 2.66
C PRO A 75 -8.67 20.33 1.98
N CYS A 76 -9.73 20.11 2.76
CA CYS A 76 -11.12 20.15 2.33
C CYS A 76 -11.95 20.71 3.51
N ASP A 77 -12.56 21.88 3.33
CA ASP A 77 -13.44 22.55 4.31
C ASP A 77 -12.91 22.53 5.76
N GLY A 78 -11.69 23.04 5.96
CA GLY A 78 -11.07 23.13 7.29
C GLY A 78 -10.57 21.80 7.87
N CYS A 79 -10.69 20.69 7.14
CA CYS A 79 -10.17 19.37 7.53
C CYS A 79 -9.12 18.86 6.54
N PHE A 80 -8.21 17.99 7.00
CA PHE A 80 -7.27 17.27 6.14
C PHE A 80 -7.86 15.91 5.77
N VAL A 81 -8.05 15.67 4.47
CA VAL A 81 -8.58 14.39 3.97
C VAL A 81 -7.46 13.60 3.31
N LYS A 82 -7.24 12.38 3.79
CA LYS A 82 -6.30 11.41 3.21
C LYS A 82 -6.98 10.63 2.09
N ARG A 83 -6.47 10.72 0.87
CA ARG A 83 -6.97 9.97 -0.31
C ARG A 83 -5.84 9.17 -0.95
N TRP A 84 -6.16 7.95 -1.38
CA TRP A 84 -5.22 7.15 -2.17
C TRP A 84 -5.31 7.56 -3.64
N LEU A 85 -4.20 8.04 -4.19
CA LEU A 85 -4.06 8.36 -5.61
C LEU A 85 -3.38 7.21 -6.34
N VAL A 86 -3.94 6.84 -7.48
CA VAL A 86 -3.34 5.87 -8.39
C VAL A 86 -2.31 6.59 -9.27
N LEU A 87 -1.12 6.03 -9.36
CA LEU A 87 -0.04 6.48 -10.24
C LEU A 87 0.30 5.34 -11.20
N CYS A 88 0.19 5.59 -12.51
CA CYS A 88 0.67 4.66 -13.54
C CYS A 88 2.20 4.58 -13.52
N GLN A 89 2.79 3.62 -14.23
CA GLN A 89 4.26 3.44 -14.29
C GLN A 89 5.02 4.71 -14.73
N ARG A 90 4.40 5.55 -15.57
CA ARG A 90 5.00 6.82 -16.04
C ARG A 90 4.95 7.95 -15.01
N CYS A 91 4.01 7.89 -14.07
CA CYS A 91 3.79 8.91 -13.05
C CYS A 91 4.19 8.44 -11.66
N ARG A 92 4.73 7.22 -11.54
CA ARG A 92 5.26 6.71 -10.28
C ARG A 92 6.58 7.38 -10.00
#